data_AF-A0A7Z7PNH0-F1
#
_entry.id   AF-A0A7Z7PNH0-F1
#
_cell.length_a   1.000
_cell.length_b   1.000
_cell.length_c   1.000
_cell.angle_alpha   90.00
_cell.angle_beta   90.00
_cell.angle_gamma   90.00
#
_symmetry.space_group_name_H-M   'P 1'
#
loop_
_entity.id
_entity.type
_entity.pdbx_description
1 polymer ?
#
loop_
_entity_poly.entity_id
_entity_poly.type
_entity_poly.pdbx_seq_one_letter_code
_entity_poly.pdbx_strand_id
1 'polypeptide(L)'
;MIFTISLFLWITFFGKITPMALISGVIVSGFVQYIASKLIPKGPSVRMAFKILMSLPPAIFQSFRLLFSRPVFTVRSEGIPENRIEEFGKILSVTMTPEEIVISKDREGFLIHEVKH
;
A
#
# COMPACT_ATOMS: atom_id res chain seq x y z
N MET A 1 1.00 -16.11 5.77
CA MET A 1 1.44 -14.70 5.92
C MET A 1 0.52 -13.91 6.84
N ILE A 2 -0.78 -13.79 6.54
CA ILE A 2 -1.72 -13.02 7.38
C ILE A 2 -1.84 -13.61 8.78
N PHE A 3 -1.99 -14.94 8.90
CA PHE A 3 -1.93 -15.62 10.20
C PHE A 3 -0.67 -15.26 10.99
N THR A 4 0.50 -15.34 10.36
CA THR A 4 1.80 -15.07 10.99
C THR A 4 1.93 -13.62 11.43
N ILE A 5 1.53 -12.66 10.59
CA ILE A 5 1.54 -11.23 10.90
C ILE A 5 0.56 -10.95 12.06
N SER A 6 -0.65 -11.50 12.00
CA SER A 6 -1.66 -11.36 13.05
C SER A 6 -1.15 -11.93 14.38
N LEU A 7 -0.53 -13.10 14.37
CA LEU A 7 -0.01 -13.74 15.56
C LEU A 7 1.16 -12.96 16.14
N PHE A 8 2.06 -12.47 15.28
CA PHE A 8 3.16 -11.62 15.69
C PHE A 8 2.65 -10.34 16.35
N LEU A 9 1.74 -9.61 15.71
CA LEU A 9 1.13 -8.41 16.26
C LEU A 9 0.42 -8.70 17.58
N TRP A 10 -0.32 -9.81 17.67
CA TRP A 10 -1.00 -10.23 18.90
C TRP A 10 -0.02 -10.43 20.06
N ILE A 11 1.09 -11.14 19.83
CA ILE A 11 2.12 -11.39 20.83
C ILE A 11 2.82 -10.08 21.23
N THR A 12 3.13 -9.21 20.26
CA THR A 12 3.73 -7.90 20.50
C THR A 12 2.83 -7.02 21.36
N PHE A 13 1.52 -6.97 21.08
CA PHE A 13 0.56 -6.21 21.88
C PHE A 13 0.35 -6.79 23.28
N PHE A 14 0.41 -8.11 23.44
CA PHE A 14 0.30 -8.75 24.76
C PHE A 14 1.50 -8.45 25.67
N GLY A 15 2.65 -8.06 25.10
CA GLY A 15 3.85 -7.64 25.84
C GLY A 15 4.58 -8.74 26.62
N LYS A 16 3.98 -9.92 26.78
CA LYS A 16 4.56 -11.10 27.45
C LYS A 16 4.17 -12.39 26.73
N ILE A 17 5.15 -13.26 26.51
CA ILE A 17 4.93 -14.59 25.94
C ILE A 17 4.46 -15.52 27.06
N THR A 18 3.15 -15.62 27.24
CA THR A 18 2.52 -16.59 28.17
C THR A 18 1.76 -17.66 27.38
N PRO A 19 1.55 -18.87 27.95
CA PRO A 19 0.78 -19.92 27.28
C PRO A 19 -0.63 -19.46 26.88
N MET A 20 -1.29 -18.67 27.72
CA MET A 20 -2.61 -18.06 27.45
C MET A 20 -2.57 -17.07 26.28
N ALA A 21 -1.53 -16.23 26.21
CA ALA A 21 -1.34 -15.30 25.09
C ALA A 21 -1.13 -16.04 23.77
N LEU A 22 -0.41 -17.18 23.81
CA LEU A 22 -0.18 -18.00 22.63
C LEU A 22 -1.48 -18.66 22.14
N ILE A 23 -2.25 -19.26 23.05
CA ILE A 23 -3.52 -19.94 22.72
C ILE A 23 -4.53 -18.93 22.14
N SER A 24 -4.74 -17.81 22.83
CA SER A 24 -5.62 -16.74 22.34
C SER A 24 -5.14 -16.16 21.01
N GLY A 25 -3.83 -15.97 20.84
CA GLY A 25 -3.24 -15.48 19.60
C GLY A 25 -3.46 -16.42 18.43
N VAL A 26 -3.37 -17.73 18.63
CA VAL A 26 -3.64 -18.73 17.58
C VAL A 26 -5.11 -18.69 17.16
N ILE A 27 -6.05 -18.61 18.12
CA ILE A 27 -7.49 -18.54 17.84
C ILE A 27 -7.82 -17.26 17.05
N VAL A 28 -7.38 -16.11 17.55
CA VAL A 28 -7.63 -14.81 16.90
C VAL A 28 -7.01 -14.77 15.51
N SER A 29 -5.76 -15.20 15.37
CA SER A 29 -5.07 -15.20 14.08
C SER A 29 -5.71 -16.17 13.08
N GLY A 30 -6.26 -17.29 13.56
CA GLY A 30 -7.04 -18.22 12.74
C GLY A 30 -8.32 -17.57 12.21
N PHE A 31 -9.05 -16.86 13.08
CA PHE A 31 -10.26 -16.13 12.70
C PHE A 31 -9.97 -14.99 11.71
N VAL A 32 -8.91 -14.21 11.96
CA VAL A 32 -8.45 -13.15 11.06
C VAL A 32 -8.05 -13.73 9.70
N GLN A 33 -7.32 -14.85 9.68
CA GLN A 33 -6.95 -15.54 8.43
C GLN A 33 -8.19 -16.03 7.66
N TYR A 34 -9.23 -16.51 8.35
CA TYR A 34 -10.49 -16.94 7.74
C TYR A 34 -11.25 -15.78 7.10
N ILE A 35 -11.40 -14.64 7.81
CA ILE A 35 -12.03 -13.45 7.25
C ILE A 35 -11.21 -12.91 6.07
N ALA A 36 -9.90 -12.80 6.26
CA ALA A 36 -9.00 -12.25 5.26
C ALA A 36 -8.95 -13.08 3.97
N SER A 37 -9.06 -14.41 4.05
CA SER A 37 -9.07 -15.26 2.86
C SER A 37 -10.30 -15.04 1.97
N LYS A 38 -11.39 -14.51 2.54
CA LYS A 38 -12.64 -14.18 1.84
C LYS A 38 -12.67 -12.75 1.30
N LEU A 39 -11.99 -11.82 1.97
CA LEU A 39 -12.01 -10.39 1.64
C LEU A 39 -10.80 -9.93 0.81
N ILE A 40 -9.61 -10.45 1.09
CA ILE A 40 -8.36 -9.94 0.53
C ILE A 40 -8.04 -10.74 -0.75
N PRO A 41 -7.96 -10.08 -1.91
CA PRO A 41 -7.56 -10.73 -3.15
C PRO A 41 -6.18 -11.34 -3.02
N LYS A 42 -5.99 -12.53 -3.58
CA LYS A 42 -4.64 -13.12 -3.68
C LYS A 42 -3.82 -12.31 -4.69
N GLY A 43 -2.62 -11.92 -4.29
CA GLY A 43 -1.72 -11.13 -5.12
C GLY A 43 -0.36 -10.91 -4.46
N PRO A 44 0.60 -10.30 -5.18
CA PRO A 44 1.99 -10.14 -4.74
C PRO A 44 2.15 -9.03 -3.69
N SER A 45 1.49 -9.21 -2.53
CA SER A 45 1.35 -8.20 -1.48
C SER A 45 2.69 -7.73 -0.92
N VAL A 46 3.65 -8.65 -0.72
CA VAL A 46 5.00 -8.33 -0.22
C VAL A 46 5.78 -7.48 -1.21
N ARG A 47 5.77 -7.88 -2.49
CA ARG A 47 6.44 -7.13 -3.56
C ARG A 47 5.88 -5.72 -3.66
N MET A 48 4.57 -5.58 -3.53
CA MET A 48 3.90 -4.28 -3.61
C MET A 48 4.23 -3.40 -2.40
N ALA A 49 4.22 -3.96 -1.19
CA ALA A 49 4.62 -3.25 0.03
C ALA A 49 6.07 -2.73 -0.08
N PHE A 50 6.99 -3.56 -0.58
CA PHE A 50 8.37 -3.15 -0.82
C PHE A 50 8.48 -2.02 -1.85
N LYS A 51 7.71 -2.11 -2.94
CA LYS A 51 7.68 -1.07 -3.98
C LYS A 51 7.20 0.29 -3.42
N ILE A 52 6.16 0.30 -2.59
CA ILE A 52 5.66 1.51 -1.90
C ILE A 52 6.71 2.06 -0.92
N LEU A 53 7.37 1.18 -0.17
CA LEU A 53 8.38 1.59 0.79
C LEU A 53 9.58 2.25 0.09
N MET A 54 9.99 1.72 -1.07
CA MET A 54 11.10 2.27 -1.84
C MET A 54 10.75 3.55 -2.62
N SER A 55 9.47 3.82 -2.89
CA SER A 55 9.04 5.08 -3.53
C SER A 55 8.95 6.25 -2.54
N LEU A 56 8.87 6.00 -1.24
CA LEU A 56 8.75 7.02 -0.19
C LEU A 56 9.96 7.95 -0.05
N PRO A 57 11.22 7.47 0.05
CA PRO A 57 12.37 8.35 0.17
C PRO A 57 12.52 9.35 -0.99
N PRO A 58 12.52 8.94 -2.28
CA PRO A 58 12.62 9.90 -3.38
C PRO A 58 11.43 10.85 -3.42
N ALA A 59 10.22 10.39 -3.08
CA ALA A 59 9.05 11.23 -2.91
C ALA A 59 9.29 12.38 -1.91
N ILE A 60 9.87 12.10 -0.74
CA ILE A 60 10.18 13.16 0.24
C ILE A 60 11.14 14.20 -0.37
N PHE A 61 12.20 13.78 -1.05
CA PHE A 61 13.13 14.71 -1.71
C PHE A 61 12.46 15.54 -2.81
N GLN A 62 11.59 14.92 -3.61
CA GLN A 62 10.80 15.61 -4.63
C GLN A 62 9.88 16.67 -4.01
N SER A 63 9.19 16.36 -2.90
CA SER A 63 8.37 17.34 -2.17
C SER A 63 9.18 18.57 -1.76
N PHE A 64 10.39 18.36 -1.22
CA PHE A 64 11.27 19.46 -0.85
C PHE A 64 11.70 20.29 -2.07
N ARG A 65 12.03 19.65 -3.19
CA ARG A 65 12.42 20.33 -4.43
C ARG A 65 11.27 21.18 -5.00
N LEU A 66 10.03 20.70 -4.92
CA LEU A 66 8.85 21.40 -5.42
C LEU A 66 8.62 22.75 -4.72
N LEU A 67 9.00 22.89 -3.44
CA LEU A 67 8.92 24.17 -2.73
C LEU A 67 9.74 25.29 -3.37
N PHE A 68 10.78 24.95 -4.13
CA PHE A 68 11.69 25.90 -4.76
C PHE A 68 11.59 25.92 -6.29
N SER A 69 10.64 25.18 -6.86
CA SER A 69 10.45 25.05 -8.32
C SER A 69 9.19 25.78 -8.78
N ARG A 70 9.07 26.10 -10.08
CA ARG A 70 7.82 26.60 -10.70
C ARG A 70 7.15 25.45 -11.46
N PRO A 71 6.30 24.65 -10.79
CA PRO A 71 5.72 23.46 -11.40
C PRO A 71 4.72 23.80 -12.52
N VAL A 72 4.74 23.01 -13.60
CA VAL A 72 3.70 22.99 -14.63
C VAL A 72 2.87 21.74 -14.46
N PHE A 73 1.55 21.89 -14.29
CA PHE A 73 0.66 20.76 -14.10
C PHE A 73 0.23 20.16 -15.43
N THR A 74 0.39 18.84 -15.60
CA THR A 74 -0.07 18.09 -16.77
C THR A 74 -0.91 16.89 -16.36
N VAL A 75 -1.60 16.24 -17.31
CA VAL A 75 -2.38 15.03 -17.06
C VAL A 75 -1.88 13.92 -17.97
N ARG A 76 -1.60 12.74 -17.42
CA ARG A 76 -1.33 11.51 -18.18
C ARG A 76 -2.39 10.45 -17.89
N SER A 77 -2.70 9.63 -18.90
CA SER A 77 -3.53 8.44 -18.75
C SER A 77 -2.64 7.21 -18.71
N GLU A 78 -2.87 6.33 -17.75
CA GLU A 78 -2.12 5.08 -17.60
C GLU A 78 -3.07 3.88 -17.46
N GLY A 79 -2.72 2.75 -18.09
CA GLY A 79 -3.52 1.53 -18.01
C GLY A 79 -3.71 1.00 -16.57
N ILE A 80 -4.89 0.42 -16.33
CA ILE A 80 -5.25 -0.21 -15.05
C ILE A 80 -4.66 -1.63 -15.00
N PRO A 81 -3.88 -1.99 -13.96
CA PRO A 81 -3.40 -3.36 -13.78
C PRO A 81 -4.55 -4.36 -13.61
N GLU A 82 -4.40 -5.58 -14.15
CA GLU A 82 -5.42 -6.63 -14.04
C GLU A 82 -5.57 -7.15 -12.59
N ASN A 83 -4.51 -7.12 -11.78
CA ASN A 83 -4.53 -7.59 -10.41
C ASN A 83 -4.93 -6.47 -9.44
N ARG A 84 -5.97 -6.66 -8.62
CA ARG A 84 -6.44 -5.65 -7.65
C ARG A 84 -5.39 -5.20 -6.63
N ILE A 85 -4.46 -6.07 -6.23
CA ILE A 85 -3.39 -5.70 -5.29
C ILE A 85 -2.36 -4.79 -6.00
N GLU A 86 -2.08 -5.05 -7.26
CA GLU A 86 -1.21 -4.20 -8.07
C GLU A 86 -1.91 -2.88 -8.43
N GLU A 87 -3.21 -2.91 -8.71
CA GLU A 87 -4.05 -1.73 -8.90
C GLU A 87 -4.02 -0.83 -7.66
N PHE A 88 -4.35 -1.38 -6.50
CA PHE A 88 -4.32 -0.66 -5.23
C PHE A 88 -2.92 -0.12 -4.91
N GLY A 89 -1.91 -0.95 -5.11
CA GLY A 89 -0.53 -0.55 -4.89
C GLY A 89 -0.08 0.55 -5.84
N LYS A 90 -0.53 0.54 -7.09
CA LYS A 90 -0.26 1.58 -8.08
C LYS A 90 -0.92 2.89 -7.66
N ILE A 91 -2.18 2.87 -7.23
CA ILE A 91 -2.88 4.06 -6.72
C ILE A 91 -2.10 4.67 -5.55
N LEU A 92 -1.72 3.85 -4.55
CA LEU A 92 -0.94 4.31 -3.40
C LEU A 92 0.44 4.86 -3.82
N SER A 93 1.16 4.14 -4.67
CA SER A 93 2.48 4.57 -5.13
C SER A 93 2.44 5.92 -5.85
N VAL A 94 1.43 6.13 -6.71
CA VAL A 94 1.26 7.39 -7.43
C VAL A 94 0.87 8.50 -6.46
N THR A 95 -0.19 8.32 -5.66
CA THR A 95 -0.66 9.34 -4.70
C THR A 95 0.35 9.71 -3.61
N MET A 96 1.27 8.81 -3.25
CA MET A 96 2.34 9.09 -2.31
C MET A 96 3.57 9.74 -2.95
N THR A 97 3.60 9.85 -4.29
CA THR A 97 4.65 10.54 -5.04
C THR A 97 4.21 12.00 -5.24
N PRO A 98 4.95 13.01 -4.78
CA PRO A 98 4.46 14.39 -4.71
C PRO A 98 4.34 15.05 -6.08
N GLU A 99 5.04 14.51 -7.07
CA GLU A 99 4.92 14.93 -8.46
C GLU A 99 3.69 14.31 -9.16
N GLU A 100 2.94 13.41 -8.51
CA GLU A 100 1.84 12.68 -9.14
C GLU A 100 0.60 12.53 -8.21
N ILE A 101 -0.61 12.79 -8.71
CA ILE A 101 -1.86 12.56 -7.97
C ILE A 101 -2.87 11.85 -8.87
N VAL A 102 -3.40 10.70 -8.43
CA VAL A 102 -4.53 10.05 -9.12
C VAL A 102 -5.82 10.75 -8.73
N ILE A 103 -6.52 11.34 -9.70
CA ILE A 103 -7.78 12.07 -9.46
C ILE A 103 -9.01 11.26 -9.86
N SER A 104 -8.89 10.39 -10.87
CA SER A 104 -10.03 9.61 -11.34
C SER A 104 -9.61 8.31 -12.02
N LYS A 105 -10.50 7.31 -11.91
CA LYS A 105 -10.45 6.07 -12.68
C LYS A 105 -11.47 6.20 -13.81
N ASP A 106 -11.00 6.24 -15.05
CA ASP A 106 -11.85 6.25 -16.24
C ASP A 106 -11.92 4.84 -16.86
N ARG A 107 -12.81 4.64 -17.84
CA ARG A 107 -13.00 3.37 -18.55
C ARG A 107 -11.74 2.86 -19.25
N GLU A 108 -10.80 3.75 -19.55
CA GLU A 108 -9.57 3.44 -20.29
C GLU A 108 -8.30 3.43 -19.41
N GLY A 109 -8.35 3.91 -18.16
CA GLY A 109 -7.13 4.07 -17.37
C GLY A 109 -7.28 4.88 -16.08
N PHE A 110 -6.16 5.05 -15.37
CA PHE A 110 -5.98 6.04 -14.32
C PHE A 110 -5.62 7.39 -14.93
N LEU A 111 -6.36 8.44 -14.55
CA LEU A 111 -6.00 9.82 -14.83
C LEU A 111 -5.08 10.32 -13.70
N ILE A 112 -3.82 10.51 -14.06
CA ILE A 112 -2.75 10.95 -13.16
C ILE A 112 -2.42 12.40 -13.48
N HIS A 113 -2.63 13.28 -12.50
CA HIS A 113 -2.14 14.65 -12.54
C HIS A 113 -0.67 14.66 -12.18
N GLU A 114 0.17 15.09 -13.11
CA GLU A 114 1.60 15.18 -12.94
C GLU A 114 2.04 16.62 -12.75
N VAL A 115 3.18 16.77 -12.09
CA VAL A 115 3.96 17.99 -12.02
C VAL A 115 5.19 17.85 -12.91
N LYS A 116 5.23 18.60 -14.03
CA LYS A 116 6.40 18.70 -14.90
C LYS A 116 7.22 19.94 -14.55
N HIS A 117 8.54 19.79 -14.69
CA HIS A 117 9.54 20.85 -14.51
C HIS A 117 9.83 21.55 -15.83
#